data_AF-A0A9P6MEL2-F1
#
_entry.id   AF-A0A9P6MEL2-F1
#
_cell.length_a   1.000
_cell.length_b   1.000
_cell.length_c   1.000
_cell.angle_alpha   90.00
_cell.angle_beta   90.00
_cell.angle_gamma   90.00
#
_symmetry.space_group_name_H-M   'P 1'
#
loop_
_entity.id
_entity.type
_entity.pdbx_description
1 polymer ?
#
loop_
_entity_poly.entity_id
_entity_poly.type
_entity_poly.pdbx_seq_one_letter_code
_entity_poly.pdbx_strand_id
1 'polypeptide(L)'
;MSNGCLIPIDFGHSFGSATEILPVPELVPFRLTRQLEAFLNPLGTKGLLEYPMVGVMKALQVNKDVLLNAKDVFVKEPLLDWRKFDVKQAS
;
A
#
# COMPACT_ATOMS: atom_id res chain seq x y z
N MET A 1 -10.43 -14.94 17.15
CA MET A 1 -9.38 -14.88 16.12
C MET A 1 -9.00 -16.30 15.75
N SER A 2 -9.27 -16.76 14.53
CA SER A 2 -9.17 -18.18 14.17
C SER A 2 -8.02 -18.52 13.20
N ASN A 3 -7.52 -17.54 12.43
CA ASN A 3 -6.52 -17.80 11.38
C ASN A 3 -5.32 -16.85 11.37
N GLY A 4 -5.28 -15.84 12.26
CA GLY A 4 -4.16 -14.90 12.34
C GLY A 4 -3.95 -14.04 11.08
N CYS A 5 -4.98 -13.86 10.25
CA CYS A 5 -4.87 -13.08 9.02
C CYS A 5 -4.79 -11.57 9.29
N LEU A 6 -3.90 -10.88 8.58
CA LEU A 6 -3.81 -9.42 8.57
C LEU A 6 -4.81 -8.85 7.58
N ILE A 7 -5.69 -7.96 8.03
CA ILE A 7 -6.65 -7.26 7.17
C ILE A 7 -6.30 -5.76 7.21
N PRO A 8 -5.80 -5.17 6.09
CA PRO A 8 -5.58 -3.74 6.03
C PRO A 8 -6.91 -2.99 6.05
N ILE A 9 -6.94 -1.89 6.79
CA ILE A 9 -8.07 -0.96 6.90
C ILE A 9 -7.56 0.46 6.62
N ASP A 10 -8.50 1.38 6.38
CA ASP A 10 -8.24 2.81 6.17
C ASP A 10 -7.28 3.10 4.99
N PHE A 11 -7.88 3.28 3.81
CA PHE A 11 -7.18 3.59 2.56
C PHE A 11 -7.25 5.09 2.22
N GLY A 12 -7.23 5.96 3.23
CA GLY A 12 -7.36 7.42 3.08
C GLY A 12 -6.26 8.06 2.22
N HIS A 13 -5.07 7.46 2.16
CA HIS A 13 -3.98 7.85 1.28
C HIS A 13 -3.75 6.82 0.17
N SER A 14 -3.76 7.29 -1.07
CA SER A 14 -3.62 6.47 -2.27
C SER A 14 -2.60 7.10 -3.23
N PHE A 15 -1.91 6.27 -4.02
CA PHE A 15 -0.97 6.70 -5.05
C PHE A 15 0.14 7.65 -4.56
N GLY A 16 0.68 7.41 -3.35
CA GLY A 16 1.80 8.21 -2.82
C GLY A 16 1.38 9.52 -2.17
N SER A 17 0.08 9.80 -2.02
CA SER A 17 -0.39 11.05 -1.40
C SER A 17 0.09 11.22 0.05
N ALA A 18 0.35 10.15 0.79
CA ALA A 18 0.95 10.22 2.13
C ALA A 18 2.37 10.82 2.09
N THR A 19 3.13 10.56 1.04
CA THR A 19 4.48 11.12 0.86
C THR A 19 4.43 12.57 0.38
N GLU A 20 3.44 12.92 -0.45
CA GLU A 20 3.36 14.24 -1.08
C GLU A 20 2.64 15.30 -0.22
N ILE A 21 1.63 14.89 0.58
CA ILE A 21 0.69 15.81 1.23
C ILE A 21 0.94 15.92 2.74
N LEU A 22 1.41 14.86 3.40
CA LEU A 22 1.59 14.90 4.85
C LEU A 22 2.74 15.86 5.22
N PRO A 23 2.59 16.66 6.29
CA PRO A 23 3.68 17.51 6.79
C PRO A 23 4.95 16.73 7.14
N VAL A 24 4.78 15.48 7.61
CA VAL A 24 5.86 14.52 7.81
C VAL A 24 5.61 13.35 6.84
N PRO A 25 6.43 13.19 5.79
CA PRO A 25 6.15 12.26 4.71
C PRO A 25 6.42 10.80 5.12
N GLU A 26 5.59 9.89 4.63
CA GLU A 26 5.87 8.46 4.70
C GLU A 26 6.83 8.06 3.58
N LEU A 27 8.04 7.60 3.94
CA LEU A 27 9.12 7.29 2.99
C LEU A 27 9.27 5.80 2.67
N VAL A 28 8.63 4.93 3.44
CA VAL A 28 8.74 3.47 3.29
C VAL A 28 7.54 2.91 2.53
N PRO A 29 7.73 1.88 1.68
CA PRO A 29 6.66 1.33 0.86
C PRO A 29 5.66 0.47 1.64
N PHE A 30 6.06 -0.06 2.81
CA PHE A 30 5.21 -0.81 3.72
C PHE A 30 5.82 -0.88 5.12
N ARG A 31 5.01 -1.25 6.11
CA ARG A 31 5.43 -1.35 7.52
C ARG A 31 6.05 -2.70 7.83
N LEU A 32 7.38 -2.79 7.78
CA LEU A 32 8.17 -3.89 8.33
C LEU A 32 8.95 -3.40 9.54
N THR A 33 8.43 -3.64 10.73
CA THR A 33 9.08 -3.21 11.99
C THR A 33 9.80 -4.38 12.66
N ARG A 34 10.63 -4.06 13.65
CA ARG A 34 11.32 -5.05 14.50
C ARG A 34 10.37 -6.10 15.12
N GLN A 35 9.13 -5.73 15.42
CA GLN A 35 8.15 -6.67 15.96
C GLN A 35 7.73 -7.73 14.93
N LEU A 36 7.49 -7.30 13.68
CA LEU A 36 7.14 -8.22 12.60
C LEU A 36 8.36 -9.06 12.20
N GLU A 37 9.55 -8.48 12.15
CA GLU A 37 10.79 -9.24 11.91
C GLU A 37 11.06 -10.28 12.99
N ALA A 38 10.88 -9.92 14.27
CA ALA A 38 11.05 -10.84 15.39
C ALA A 38 10.05 -12.00 15.32
N PHE A 39 8.80 -11.73 14.93
CA PHE A 39 7.77 -12.75 14.75
C PHE A 39 8.10 -13.77 13.65
N LEU A 40 8.83 -13.35 12.61
CA LEU A 40 9.20 -14.22 11.48
C LEU A 40 10.42 -15.11 11.75
N ASN A 41 11.10 -14.94 12.89
CA ASN A 41 12.25 -15.77 13.25
C ASN A 41 11.83 -17.21 13.61
N PRO A 42 12.70 -18.22 13.36
CA PRO A 42 14.05 -18.11 12.81
C PRO A 42 14.13 -18.13 11.28
N LEU A 43 13.02 -18.41 10.59
CA LEU A 43 12.97 -18.49 9.12
C LEU A 43 13.27 -17.14 8.44
N GLY A 44 12.93 -16.05 9.11
CA GLY A 44 13.23 -14.69 8.68
C GLY A 44 12.40 -14.20 7.49
N THR A 45 12.65 -12.95 7.12
CA THR A 45 11.90 -12.25 6.06
C THR A 45 12.17 -12.80 4.66
N LYS A 46 13.38 -13.31 4.39
CA LYS A 46 13.73 -13.87 3.08
C LYS A 46 12.83 -15.05 2.67
N GLY A 47 12.58 -15.96 3.61
CA GLY A 47 11.75 -17.14 3.34
C GLY A 47 10.25 -16.81 3.37
N LEU A 48 9.81 -16.09 4.41
CA LEU A 48 8.38 -15.92 4.69
C LEU A 48 7.74 -14.72 4.00
N LEU A 49 8.52 -13.73 3.58
CA LEU A 49 8.01 -12.54 2.88
C LEU A 49 8.61 -12.37 1.48
N GLU A 50 9.94 -12.36 1.33
CA GLU A 50 10.59 -12.02 0.05
C GLU A 50 10.19 -13.00 -1.07
N TYR A 51 10.29 -14.31 -0.81
CA TYR A 51 9.92 -15.32 -1.80
C TYR A 51 8.47 -15.17 -2.33
N PRO A 52 7.43 -15.16 -1.49
CA PRO A 52 6.07 -14.94 -1.98
C PRO A 52 5.87 -13.54 -2.58
N MET A 53 6.48 -12.48 -2.03
CA MET A 53 6.39 -11.12 -2.58
C MET A 53 6.93 -11.03 -4.01
N VAL A 54 8.07 -11.67 -4.29
CA VAL A 54 8.63 -11.74 -5.66
C VAL A 54 7.67 -12.46 -6.60
N GLY A 55 7.07 -13.58 -6.15
CA GLY A 55 6.06 -14.31 -6.93
C GLY A 55 4.85 -13.45 -7.27
N VAL A 56 4.31 -12.75 -6.27
CA VAL A 56 3.18 -11.82 -6.45
C VAL A 56 3.56 -10.68 -7.38
N MET A 57 4.72 -10.04 -7.19
CA MET A 57 5.17 -8.93 -8.03
C MET A 57 5.31 -9.34 -9.50
N LYS A 58 5.87 -10.53 -9.77
CA LYS A 58 5.95 -11.09 -11.13
C LYS A 58 4.56 -11.30 -11.73
N ALA A 59 3.62 -11.88 -10.97
CA ALA A 59 2.26 -12.11 -11.45
C ALA A 59 1.52 -10.79 -11.78
N LEU A 60 1.70 -9.76 -10.94
CA LEU A 60 1.16 -8.42 -11.18
C LEU A 60 1.78 -7.76 -12.43
N GLN A 61 3.09 -7.94 -12.66
CA GLN A 61 3.78 -7.41 -13.84
C GLN A 61 3.34 -8.09 -15.14
N VAL A 62 3.10 -9.40 -15.12
CA VAL A 62 2.59 -10.15 -16.29
C VAL A 62 1.20 -9.65 -16.70
N ASN A 63 0.36 -9.30 -15.73
CA ASN A 63 -1.02 -8.84 -15.97
C ASN A 63 -1.19 -7.33 -15.74
N LYS A 64 -0.11 -6.55 -15.93
CA LYS A 64 -0.07 -5.12 -15.57
C LYS A 64 -1.16 -4.28 -16.24
N ASP A 65 -1.57 -4.65 -17.46
CA ASP A 65 -2.51 -3.85 -18.24
C ASP A 65 -3.89 -3.79 -17.57
N VAL A 66 -4.32 -4.89 -16.92
CA VAL A 66 -5.56 -4.93 -16.15
C VAL A 66 -5.50 -3.95 -14.97
N LEU A 67 -4.38 -3.93 -14.25
CA LEU A 67 -4.18 -3.04 -13.11
C LEU A 67 -4.08 -1.58 -13.53
N LEU A 68 -3.37 -1.29 -14.63
CA LEU A 68 -3.23 0.05 -15.17
C LEU A 68 -4.57 0.60 -15.66
N ASN A 69 -5.35 -0.21 -16.36
CA ASN A 69 -6.68 0.18 -16.80
C ASN A 69 -7.62 0.47 -15.61
N ALA A 70 -7.62 -0.39 -14.59
CA ALA A 70 -8.42 -0.17 -13.37
C ALA A 70 -7.97 1.10 -12.63
N LYS A 71 -6.66 1.32 -12.50
CA LYS A 71 -6.09 2.54 -11.92
C LYS A 71 -6.52 3.79 -12.69
N ASP A 72 -6.46 3.75 -14.02
CA ASP A 72 -6.81 4.90 -14.86
C ASP A 72 -8.27 5.30 -14.71
N VAL A 73 -9.18 4.32 -14.56
CA VAL A 73 -10.58 4.58 -14.26
C VAL A 73 -10.72 5.20 -12.87
N PHE A 74 -10.05 4.62 -11.86
CA PHE A 74 -10.11 5.09 -10.48
C PHE A 74 -9.62 6.54 -10.34
N VAL A 75 -8.46 6.89 -10.91
CA VAL A 75 -7.88 8.24 -10.78
C VAL A 75 -8.74 9.31 -11.46
N LYS A 76 -9.48 8.95 -12.50
CA LYS A 76 -10.38 9.85 -13.22
C LYS A 76 -11.76 9.97 -12.58
N GLU A 77 -12.00 9.29 -11.46
CA GLU A 77 -13.30 9.33 -10.79
C GLU A 77 -13.52 10.70 -10.12
N PRO A 78 -14.55 11.46 -10.53
CA PRO A 78 -14.76 12.85 -10.06
C PRO A 78 -15.06 12.93 -8.55
N LEU A 79 -15.47 11.82 -7.93
CA LEU A 79 -15.61 11.67 -6.48
C LEU A 79 -14.26 11.58 -5.73
N LEU A 80 -13.13 11.82 -6.37
CA LEU A 80 -11.84 11.99 -5.69
C LEU A 80 -11.41 13.45 -5.60
N ASP A 81 -12.00 14.33 -6.43
CA ASP A 81 -11.61 15.74 -6.47
C ASP A 81 -12.10 16.51 -5.23
N TRP A 82 -13.27 16.18 -4.67
CA TRP A 82 -13.79 16.83 -3.45
C TRP A 82 -12.86 16.68 -2.24
N ARG A 83 -12.15 15.55 -2.09
CA ARG A 83 -11.17 15.35 -0.99
C ARG A 83 -9.90 16.19 -1.14
N LYS A 84 -9.58 16.63 -2.36
CA LYS A 84 -8.44 17.56 -2.59
C LYS A 84 -8.77 18.99 -2.15
N PHE A 85 -10.05 19.35 -2.07
CA PHE A 85 -10.49 20.69 -1.65
C PHE A 85 -10.49 20.87 -0.12
N ASP A 86 -10.82 19.83 0.66
CA ASP A 86 -10.82 19.91 2.13
C ASP A 86 -9.42 20.16 2.71
N VAL A 87 -8.37 19.57 2.11
CA VAL A 87 -6.98 19.80 2.55
C VAL A 87 -6.51 21.23 2.28
N LYS A 88 -7.04 21.89 1.23
CA LYS A 88 -6.69 23.28 0.90
C LYS A 88 -7.42 24.34 1.73
N GLN A 89 -8.56 24.01 2.36
CA GLN A 89 -9.32 24.96 3.17
C GLN A 89 -8.91 25.01 4.65
N ALA A 90 -8.11 24.04 5.12
CA ALA A 90 -7.61 23.98 6.50
C ALA A 90 -6.19 24.58 6.67
N SER A 91 -5.65 25.25 5.64
CA SER A 91 -4.35 25.94 5.66
C SER A 91 -4.51 27.45 5.75
#